data_AF-A0A420XJ59-F1
#
_entry.id   AF-A0A420XJ59-F1
#
_cell.length_a   1.000
_cell.length_b   1.000
_cell.length_c   1.000
_cell.angle_alpha   90.00
_cell.angle_beta   90.00
_cell.angle_gamma   90.00
#
_symmetry.space_group_name_H-M   'P 1'
#
loop_
_entity.id
_entity.type
_entity.pdbx_description
1 polymer ?
#
loop_
_entity_poly.entity_id
_entity_poly.type
_entity_poly.pdbx_seq_one_letter_code
_entity_poly.pdbx_strand_id
1 'polypeptide(L)'
;MSCEIETQLTDEEINQLPISITRELVFPHFSIEYDTEKDMFFSIYRLDKTRYFTDDYWLENLDALLDVISFKQATSDVPLLVTSADLGLIYQLRPQKTIIDLDTKNRVYQ
;
A
#
# COMPACT_ATOMS: atom_id res chain seq x y z
N MET A 1 -30.70 13.20 11.90
CA MET A 1 -30.84 12.09 10.93
C MET A 1 -29.43 11.74 10.48
N SER A 2 -28.71 10.98 11.32
CA SER A 2 -27.34 10.53 11.07
C SER A 2 -27.42 9.25 10.26
N CYS A 3 -26.98 9.32 9.01
CA CYS A 3 -26.75 8.15 8.18
C CYS A 3 -25.27 7.82 8.31
N GLU A 4 -24.90 7.14 9.39
CA GLU A 4 -23.58 6.55 9.54
C GLU A 4 -23.70 5.10 9.11
N ILE A 5 -23.50 4.85 7.81
CA ILE A 5 -23.11 3.51 7.36
C ILE A 5 -21.60 3.47 7.56
N GLU A 6 -21.16 3.16 8.78
CA GLU A 6 -19.81 2.64 8.98
C GLU A 6 -19.79 1.24 8.36
N THR A 7 -19.46 1.14 7.08
CA THR A 7 -19.13 -0.14 6.47
C THR A 7 -17.79 -0.56 7.04
N GLN A 8 -17.80 -1.19 8.22
CA GLN A 8 -16.61 -1.85 8.77
C GLN A 8 -16.40 -3.11 7.93
N LEU A 9 -15.45 -3.06 6.99
CA LEU A 9 -15.00 -4.27 6.30
C LEU A 9 -14.42 -5.23 7.34
N THR A 10 -14.74 -6.50 7.20
CA THR A 10 -14.14 -7.58 7.98
C THR A 10 -12.68 -7.78 7.57
N ASP A 11 -11.86 -8.36 8.47
CA ASP A 11 -10.46 -8.68 8.16
C ASP A 11 -10.34 -9.59 6.93
N GLU A 12 -11.29 -10.49 6.70
CA GLU A 12 -11.33 -11.34 5.50
C GLU A 12 -11.56 -10.54 4.22
N GLU A 13 -12.42 -9.52 4.26
CA GLU A 13 -12.66 -8.63 3.13
C GLU A 13 -11.44 -7.76 2.83
N ILE A 14 -10.75 -7.25 3.87
CA ILE A 14 -9.51 -6.47 3.73
C ILE A 14 -8.39 -7.34 3.14
N ASN A 15 -8.25 -8.59 3.59
CA ASN A 15 -7.25 -9.52 3.09
C ASN A 15 -7.44 -9.85 1.60
N GLN A 16 -8.66 -9.71 1.07
CA GLN A 16 -8.96 -9.91 -0.35
C GLN A 16 -8.74 -8.67 -1.21
N LEU A 17 -8.57 -7.48 -0.61
CA LEU A 17 -8.33 -6.26 -1.37
C LEU A 17 -7.00 -6.36 -2.12
N PRO A 18 -6.99 -6.04 -3.42
CA PRO A 18 -5.76 -6.06 -4.19
C PRO A 18 -4.82 -4.95 -3.70
N ILE A 19 -3.52 -5.17 -3.86
CA ILE A 19 -2.53 -4.12 -3.67
C ILE A 19 -2.01 -3.66 -5.04
N SER A 20 -2.18 -2.38 -5.32
CA SER A 20 -1.67 -1.75 -6.54
C SER A 20 -0.27 -1.22 -6.31
N ILE A 21 0.68 -1.65 -7.13
CA ILE A 21 2.09 -1.30 -7.02
C ILE A 21 2.59 -0.61 -8.28
N THR A 22 3.68 0.14 -8.14
CA THR A 22 4.45 0.72 -9.25
C THR A 22 5.93 0.74 -8.89
N ARG A 23 6.78 0.61 -9.89
CA ARG A 23 8.24 0.81 -9.79
C ARG A 23 8.67 2.14 -10.43
N GLU A 24 7.77 2.78 -11.16
CA GLU A 24 7.98 4.11 -11.70
C GLU A 24 7.62 5.16 -10.65
N LEU A 25 8.44 6.21 -10.52
CA LEU A 25 8.16 7.29 -9.58
C LEU A 25 6.94 8.09 -10.05
N VAL A 26 5.81 7.91 -9.35
CA VAL A 26 4.55 8.64 -9.57
C VAL A 26 4.16 9.44 -8.32
N PHE A 27 3.27 10.40 -8.47
CA PHE A 27 2.70 11.14 -7.34
C PHE A 27 1.17 11.27 -7.49
N PRO A 28 0.40 11.16 -6.40
CA PRO A 28 0.84 10.72 -5.06
C PRO A 28 1.23 9.23 -5.04
N HIS A 29 1.97 8.80 -4.02
CA HIS A 29 2.22 7.37 -3.75
C HIS A 29 2.38 7.08 -2.25
N PHE A 30 2.10 5.85 -1.86
CA PHE A 30 2.56 5.29 -0.60
C PHE A 30 3.98 4.73 -0.77
N SER A 31 4.77 4.77 0.29
CA SER A 31 6.07 4.10 0.41
C SER A 31 6.14 3.40 1.76
N ILE A 32 6.78 2.24 1.81
CA ILE A 32 6.98 1.47 3.03
C ILE A 32 8.39 1.77 3.55
N GLU A 33 8.48 2.04 4.84
CA GLU A 33 9.74 2.27 5.53
C GLU A 33 9.77 1.43 6.81
N TYR A 34 10.98 1.16 7.30
CA TYR A 34 11.20 0.42 8.54
C TYR A 34 12.11 1.23 9.46
N ASP A 35 11.59 1.54 10.66
CA ASP A 35 12.30 2.24 11.72
C ASP A 35 13.10 1.22 12.53
N THR A 36 14.41 1.13 12.28
CA THR A 36 15.30 0.18 12.97
C THR A 36 15.45 0.46 14.46
N GLU A 37 15.27 1.70 14.91
CA GLU A 37 15.40 2.04 16.33
C GLU A 37 14.21 1.54 17.13
N LYS A 38 13.03 1.54 16.50
CA LYS A 38 11.77 1.14 17.12
C LYS A 38 11.31 -0.26 16.74
N ASP A 39 11.98 -0.89 15.77
CA ASP A 39 11.61 -2.19 15.22
C ASP A 39 10.16 -2.20 14.68
N MET A 40 9.82 -1.19 13.87
CA MET A 40 8.45 -1.01 13.36
C MET A 40 8.41 -0.61 11.90
N PHE A 41 7.40 -1.10 11.18
CA PHE A 41 7.06 -0.66 9.84
C PHE A 41 6.14 0.57 9.89
N PHE A 42 6.25 1.43 8.88
CA PHE A 42 5.36 2.56 8.68
C PHE A 42 5.21 2.91 7.20
N SER A 43 4.10 3.56 6.85
CA SER A 43 3.87 4.11 5.52
C SER A 43 4.15 5.62 5.50
N ILE A 44 4.76 6.08 4.42
CA ILE A 44 4.81 7.50 4.06
C ILE A 44 3.92 7.72 2.85
N TYR A 45 2.94 8.62 2.99
CA TYR A 45 2.17 9.15 1.88
C TYR A 45 2.88 10.38 1.31
N ARG A 46 3.38 10.27 0.07
CA ARG A 46 4.06 11.36 -0.62
C ARG A 46 3.12 12.01 -1.62
N LEU A 47 2.76 13.27 -1.37
CA LEU A 47 1.97 14.09 -2.29
C LEU A 47 2.80 14.56 -3.49
N ASP A 48 4.04 14.95 -3.23
CA ASP A 48 5.03 15.32 -4.23
C ASP A 48 6.45 15.13 -3.68
N LYS A 49 7.45 15.66 -4.39
CA LYS A 49 8.87 15.58 -4.03
C LYS A 49 9.23 16.20 -2.67
N THR A 50 8.39 17.11 -2.17
CA THR A 50 8.68 17.94 -0.97
C THR A 50 7.63 17.79 0.12
N ARG A 51 6.40 17.42 -0.23
CA ARG A 51 5.27 17.29 0.71
C ARG A 51 4.97 15.82 0.94
N TYR A 52 5.07 15.41 2.20
CA TYR A 52 4.77 14.06 2.64
C TYR A 52 4.20 14.05 4.06
N PHE A 53 3.48 12.98 4.40
CA PHE A 53 2.98 12.72 5.74
C PHE A 53 3.31 11.27 6.11
N THR A 54 3.66 11.04 7.38
CA THR A 54 3.65 9.69 7.93
C THR A 54 2.18 9.30 8.11
N ASP A 55 1.76 8.28 7.38
CA ASP A 55 0.34 7.94 7.21
C ASP A 55 -0.10 6.88 8.23
N ASP A 56 0.67 5.81 8.40
CA ASP A 56 0.49 4.84 9.47
C ASP A 56 1.82 4.62 10.18
N TYR A 57 1.89 5.06 11.43
CA TYR A 57 3.04 4.83 12.29
C TYR A 57 2.66 3.72 13.29
N TRP A 58 3.61 2.85 13.64
CA TRP A 58 3.49 1.80 14.67
C TRP A 58 2.85 0.45 14.25
N LEU A 59 3.26 -0.15 13.13
CA LEU A 59 2.90 -1.54 12.84
C LEU A 59 4.10 -2.46 13.04
N GLU A 60 3.96 -3.43 13.95
CA GLU A 60 4.99 -4.42 14.26
C GLU A 60 5.20 -5.43 13.12
N ASN A 61 4.25 -5.53 12.18
CA ASN A 61 4.37 -6.39 11.03
C ASN A 61 4.18 -5.61 9.71
N LEU A 62 4.93 -6.01 8.70
CA LEU A 62 4.74 -5.54 7.32
C LEU A 62 3.35 -5.92 6.81
N ASP A 63 2.81 -7.02 7.33
CA ASP A 63 1.58 -7.62 6.87
C ASP A 63 0.33 -6.76 7.11
N ALA A 64 0.18 -6.24 8.33
CA ALA A 64 -0.89 -5.30 8.65
C ALA A 64 -0.70 -3.97 7.93
N LEU A 65 0.54 -3.55 7.69
CA LEU A 65 0.80 -2.33 6.92
C LEU A 65 0.28 -2.47 5.49
N LEU A 66 0.50 -3.63 4.85
CA LEU A 66 -0.02 -3.93 3.52
C LEU A 66 -1.56 -4.01 3.48
N ASP A 67 -2.19 -4.43 4.58
CA ASP A 67 -3.66 -4.43 4.70
C ASP A 67 -4.22 -3.01 4.77
N VAL A 68 -3.63 -2.17 5.62
CA VAL A 68 -4.01 -0.75 5.71
C VAL A 68 -3.81 -0.03 4.38
N ILE A 69 -2.68 -0.26 3.70
CA ILE A 69 -2.43 0.30 2.37
C ILE A 69 -3.48 -0.19 1.37
N SER A 70 -3.78 -1.49 1.31
CA SER A 70 -4.79 -2.03 0.37
C SER A 70 -6.19 -1.46 0.62
N PHE A 71 -6.55 -1.24 1.89
CA PHE A 71 -7.80 -0.58 2.27
C PHE A 71 -7.85 0.88 1.79
N LYS A 72 -6.78 1.64 2.03
CA LYS A 72 -6.68 3.03 1.56
C LYS A 72 -6.68 3.12 0.03
N GLN A 73 -6.06 2.16 -0.65
CA GLN A 73 -6.07 2.07 -2.12
C GLN A 73 -7.47 1.87 -2.69
N ALA A 74 -8.30 1.07 -2.04
CA ALA A 74 -9.68 0.84 -2.46
C ALA A 74 -10.53 2.13 -2.49
N THR A 75 -10.08 3.21 -1.85
CA THR A 75 -10.79 4.50 -1.81
C THR A 75 -10.06 5.65 -2.50
N SER A 76 -8.77 5.50 -2.85
CA SER A 76 -7.93 6.61 -3.31
C SER A 76 -7.19 6.38 -4.63
N ASP A 77 -7.15 5.15 -5.15
CA ASP A 77 -6.36 4.75 -6.34
C ASP A 77 -4.86 5.13 -6.27
N VAL A 78 -4.32 5.43 -5.08
CA VAL A 78 -2.93 5.84 -4.90
C VAL A 78 -2.02 4.62 -4.79
N PRO A 79 -1.03 4.43 -5.68
CA PRO A 79 -0.24 3.21 -5.69
C PRO A 79 0.81 3.17 -4.58
N LEU A 80 1.28 1.96 -4.29
CA LEU A 80 2.46 1.72 -3.47
C LEU A 80 3.69 1.71 -4.39
N LEU A 81 4.60 2.65 -4.19
CA LEU A 81 5.90 2.64 -4.85
C LEU A 81 6.76 1.55 -4.20
N VAL A 82 7.23 0.60 -5.01
CA VAL A 82 8.03 -0.54 -4.54
C VAL A 82 9.37 -0.62 -5.25
N THR A 83 10.40 -1.01 -4.49
CA THR A 83 11.64 -1.53 -5.04
C THR A 83 11.51 -3.02 -5.38
N SER A 84 12.51 -3.58 -6.06
CA SER A 84 12.57 -5.03 -6.28
C SER A 84 12.67 -5.83 -4.97
N ALA A 85 13.27 -5.25 -3.92
CA ALA A 85 13.37 -5.88 -2.62
C ALA A 85 12.01 -5.94 -1.92
N ASP A 86 11.28 -4.83 -1.90
CA ASP A 86 9.92 -4.75 -1.32
C ASP A 86 9.00 -5.75 -1.99
N LEU A 87 9.05 -5.82 -3.33
CA LEU A 87 8.24 -6.77 -4.09
C LEU A 87 8.55 -8.23 -3.72
N GLY A 88 9.83 -8.57 -3.53
CA GLY A 88 10.25 -9.88 -3.07
C GLY A 88 9.67 -10.23 -1.68
N LEU A 89 9.68 -9.27 -0.75
CA LEU A 89 9.11 -9.45 0.59
C LEU A 89 7.58 -9.62 0.54
N ILE A 90 6.88 -8.79 -0.24
CA ILE A 90 5.42 -8.88 -0.39
C ILE A 90 5.01 -10.26 -0.91
N TYR A 91 5.69 -10.77 -1.96
CA TYR A 91 5.40 -12.10 -2.50
C TYR A 91 5.67 -13.23 -1.50
N GLN A 92 6.68 -13.09 -0.64
CA GLN A 92 6.99 -14.09 0.39
C GLN A 92 5.94 -14.10 1.51
N LEU A 93 5.48 -12.92 1.95
CA LEU A 93 4.52 -12.78 3.04
C LEU A 93 3.08 -13.11 2.61
N ARG A 94 2.70 -12.70 1.40
CA ARG A 94 1.31 -12.74 0.92
C ARG A 94 1.22 -13.38 -0.47
N PRO A 95 1.54 -14.68 -0.62
CA PRO A 95 1.52 -15.35 -1.93
C PRO A 95 0.12 -15.41 -2.57
N GLN A 96 -0.94 -15.23 -1.78
CA GLN A 96 -2.33 -15.28 -2.24
C GLN A 96 -2.96 -13.89 -2.46
N LYS A 97 -2.31 -12.80 -2.02
CA LYS A 97 -2.86 -11.45 -2.19
C LYS A 97 -2.72 -11.02 -3.64
N THR A 98 -3.78 -10.48 -4.23
CA THR A 98 -3.75 -10.05 -5.63
C THR A 98 -2.90 -8.79 -5.75
N ILE A 99 -1.81 -8.85 -6.51
CA ILE A 99 -0.95 -7.70 -6.79
C ILE A 99 -1.25 -7.17 -8.19
N ILE A 100 -1.57 -5.89 -8.29
CA ILE A 100 -1.79 -5.18 -9.55
C ILE A 100 -0.55 -4.36 -9.86
N ASP A 101 0.27 -4.82 -10.82
CA ASP A 101 1.43 -4.07 -11.32
C ASP A 101 0.98 -3.03 -12.35
N LEU A 102 1.05 -1.75 -12.00
CA LEU A 102 0.61 -0.65 -12.85
C LEU A 102 1.58 -0.33 -14.00
N ASP A 103 2.87 -0.68 -13.88
CA ASP A 103 3.86 -0.38 -14.91
C ASP A 103 3.63 -1.25 -16.16
N THR A 104 3.05 -2.43 -15.97
CA THR A 104 2.74 -3.35 -17.08
C THR A 104 1.56 -2.91 -17.94
N LYS A 105 0.64 -2.09 -17.40
CA LYS A 105 -0.56 -1.64 -18.12
C LYS A 105 -0.28 -0.61 -19.22
N ASN A 106 0.90 0.02 -19.24
CA ASN A 106 1.27 1.03 -20.24
C ASN A 106 2.03 0.47 -21.47
N ARG A 107 2.26 -0.85 -21.57
CA ARG A 107 2.77 -1.47 -22.81
C ARG A 107 1.63 -1.78 -23.77
N VAL A 108 0.96 -0.75 -24.26
CA VAL A 108 0.24 -0.85 -25.53
C VAL A 108 1.32 -0.93 -26.60
N TYR A 109 1.63 -2.14 -27.07
CA TYR A 109 2.34 -2.31 -28.32
C TYR A 109 1.47 -1.67 -29.41
N GLN A 110 1.90 -0.49 -29.89
CA GLN A 110 1.47 0.04 -31.19
C GLN A 110 2.20 -0.71 -32.30
#